data_AF-A0A932U9R4-F1
#
_entry.id   AF-A0A932U9R4-F1
#
_cell.length_a   1.000
_cell.length_b   1.000
_cell.length_c   1.000
_cell.angle_alpha   90.00
_cell.angle_beta   90.00
_cell.angle_gamma   90.00
#
_symmetry.space_group_name_H-M   'P 1'
#
loop_
_entity.id
_entity.type
_entity.pdbx_description
1 polymer ?
#
loop_
_entity_poly.entity_id
_entity_poly.type
_entity_poly.pdbx_seq_one_letter_code
_entity_poly.pdbx_strand_id
1 'polypeptide(L)' 'HEDVTNIVLNDLVEALQPVRVSITGEFNVRGGITTVVRAGYTRPSQPSDR' A
#
# COMPACT_ATOMS: atom_id res chain seq x y z
N HIS A 1 9.97 -1.82 8.87
CA HIS A 1 8.70 -1.10 9.07
C HIS A 1 8.02 -0.82 7.73
N GLU A 2 8.73 -0.34 6.71
CA GLU A 2 8.17 -0.18 5.35
C GLU A 2 7.81 -1.50 4.66
N ASP A 3 8.58 -2.58 4.89
CA ASP A 3 8.30 -3.89 4.29
C ASP A 3 6.91 -4.44 4.63
N VAL A 4 6.45 -4.26 5.87
CA VAL A 4 5.16 -4.82 6.31
C VAL A 4 4.00 -4.14 5.59
N THR A 5 4.03 -2.81 5.45
CA THR A 5 2.99 -2.08 4.72
C THR A 5 2.95 -2.52 3.26
N ASN A 6 4.11 -2.70 2.62
CA ASN A 6 4.16 -3.16 1.22
C ASN A 6 3.66 -4.60 1.06
N ILE A 7 3.97 -5.50 2.00
CA ILE A 7 3.44 -6.89 1.99
C ILE A 7 1.91 -6.87 2.06
N VAL A 8 1.35 -6.14 3.02
CA VAL A 8 -0.11 -6.01 3.17
C VAL A 8 -0.76 -5.42 1.92
N LEU A 9 -0.14 -4.38 1.32
CA LEU A 9 -0.63 -3.81 0.07
C LEU A 9 -0.66 -4.87 -1.05
N ASN A 10 0.40 -5.64 -1.20
CA ASN A 10 0.51 -6.66 -2.24
C ASN A 10 -0.54 -7.75 -2.06
N ASP A 11 -0.73 -8.25 -0.84
CA ASP A 11 -1.74 -9.27 -0.54
C ASP A 11 -3.16 -8.77 -0.86
N LEU A 12 -3.45 -7.50 -0.55
CA LEU A 12 -4.73 -6.87 -0.91
C LEU A 12 -4.90 -6.71 -2.44
N VAL A 13 -3.83 -6.35 -3.15
CA VAL A 13 -3.86 -6.22 -4.61
C VAL A 13 -4.10 -7.59 -5.26
N GLU A 14 -3.43 -8.63 -4.78
CA GLU A 14 -3.59 -9.99 -5.28
C GLU A 14 -4.98 -10.55 -5.02
N ALA A 15 -5.48 -10.40 -3.79
CA ALA A 15 -6.77 -10.95 -3.39
C ALA A 15 -7.98 -10.22 -4.02
N LEU A 16 -7.89 -8.90 -4.19
CA LEU A 16 -9.04 -8.07 -4.58
C LEU A 16 -9.00 -7.59 -6.02
N GLN A 17 -7.83 -7.64 -6.68
CA GLN A 17 -7.61 -7.05 -8.00
C GLN A 17 -8.24 -5.65 -8.14
N PRO A 18 -7.91 -4.66 -7.28
CA PRO A 18 -8.62 -3.40 -7.24
C PRO A 18 -8.30 -2.51 -8.47
N VAL A 19 -9.14 -1.51 -8.74
CA VAL A 19 -8.77 -0.38 -9.62
C VAL A 19 -7.84 0.59 -8.89
N ARG A 20 -8.10 0.81 -7.60
CA ARG A 20 -7.26 1.61 -6.71
C ARG A 20 -7.38 1.08 -5.28
N VAL A 21 -6.29 1.09 -4.54
CA VAL A 21 -6.26 0.83 -3.10
C VAL A 21 -5.21 1.72 -2.44
N SER A 22 -5.48 2.18 -1.23
CA SER A 22 -4.57 2.97 -0.40
C SER A 22 -4.61 2.45 1.02
N ILE A 23 -3.46 2.34 1.67
CA ILE A 23 -3.33 1.88 3.05
C ILE A 23 -2.42 2.83 3.85
N THR A 24 -2.69 2.92 5.15
CA THR A 24 -1.88 3.66 6.11
C THR A 24 -1.51 2.74 7.26
N GLY A 25 -0.22 2.56 7.50
CA GLY A 25 0.32 1.83 8.65
C GLY A 25 0.85 2.81 9.68
N GLU A 26 0.28 2.78 10.88
CA GLU A 26 0.72 3.58 12.03
C GLU A 26 1.51 2.68 12.99
N PHE A 27 2.79 2.99 13.20
CA PHE A 27 3.70 2.19 13.98
C PHE A 27 4.23 2.99 15.17
N ASN A 28 3.97 2.49 16.38
CA ASN A 28 4.52 3.07 17.59
C ASN A 28 5.94 2.53 17.80
N VAL A 29 6.97 3.36 17.58
CA VAL A 29 8.34 3.02 17.98
C VAL A 29 8.58 3.53 19.40
N ARG A 30 9.27 2.73 20.21
CA ARG A 30 9.48 2.97 21.65
C ARG A 30 10.03 4.38 21.88
N GLY A 31 9.62 5.02 22.98
CA GLY A 31 10.10 6.36 23.37
C GLY A 31 9.25 7.53 22.87
N GLY A 32 7.99 7.30 22.49
CA GLY A 32 7.03 8.37 22.17
C GLY A 32 7.11 8.90 20.74
N ILE A 33 7.82 8.22 19.85
CA ILE A 33 7.87 8.56 18.42
C ILE A 33 6.99 7.58 17.65
N THR A 34 6.13 8.10 16.79
CA THR A 34 5.29 7.29 15.90
C THR A 34 5.77 7.46 14.47
N THR A 35 5.79 6.38 13.70
CA THR A 35 6.05 6.37 12.27
C THR A 35 4.76 6.06 11.53
N VAL A 36 4.39 6.91 10.57
CA VAL A 36 3.24 6.71 9.71
C VAL A 36 3.73 6.43 8.29
N VAL A 37 3.42 5.25 7.77
CA VAL A 37 3.76 4.83 6.41
C VAL A 37 2.49 4.79 5.58
N ARG A 38 2.52 5.40 4.38
CA ARG A 38 1.40 5.38 3.43
C ARG A 38 1.85 4.69 2.15
N ALA A 39 1.04 3.75 1.67
CA ALA A 39 1.29 3.06 0.41
C ALA A 39 -0.01 2.95 -0.39
N GLY A 40 0.09 2.81 -1.71
CA GLY A 40 -1.08 2.70 -2.56
C GLY A 40 -0.77 2.09 -3.91
N TYR A 41 -1.80 1.52 -4.51
CA TYR A 41 -1.78 0.93 -5.84
C TYR A 41 -2.90 1.54 -6.69
N THR A 42 -2.59 1.83 -7.95
CA THR A 42 -3.58 2.16 -8.97
C THR A 42 -3.30 1.27 -10.17
N ARG A 43 -4.34 0.61 -10.67
CA ARG A 43 -4.23 -0.26 -11.83
C ARG A 43 -3.70 0.55 -13.01
N PRO A 44 -2.59 0.13 -13.66
CA PRO A 44 -2.12 0.79 -14.85
C PRO A 44 -3.19 0.66 -15.94
N SER A 45 -3.65 1.79 -16.48
CA SER A 45 -4.49 1.78 -17.69
C SER A 45 -3.66 1.19 -18.82
N GLN A 46 -4.15 0.15 -19.48
CA GLN A 46 -3.52 -0.31 -20.72
C GLN A 46 -3.48 0.88 -21.70
N PRO A 47 -2.33 1.17 -22.33
CA PRO A 47 -2.29 2.10 -23.43
C PRO A 47 -3.27 1.57 -24.49
N SER A 48 -4.29 2.33 -24.83
CA SER A 48 -5.12 2.00 -25.98
C SER A 48 -4.25 2.17 -27.22
N ASP A 49 -3.73 1.06 -27.75
CA ASP A 49 -3.07 1.04 -29.05
C ASP A 49 -4.09 1.56 -30.08
N ARG A 50 -3.80 2.74 -30.63
CA ARG A 50 -4.50 3.34 -31.76
C ARG A 50 -3.54 3.41 -32.93
#